data_AF-A0ABD2XGZ2-F1
#
_entry.id   AF-A0ABD2XGZ2-F1
#
_cell.length_a   1.000
_cell.length_b   1.000
_cell.length_c   1.000
_cell.angle_alpha   90.00
_cell.angle_beta   90.00
_cell.angle_gamma   90.00
#
_symmetry.space_group_name_H-M   'P 1'
#
loop_
_entity.id
_entity.type
_entity.pdbx_description
1 polymer ?
#
loop_
_entity_poly.entity_id
_entity_poly.type
_entity_poly.pdbx_seq_one_letter_code
_entity_poly.pdbx_strand_id
1 'polypeptide(L)'
;MFIMSVTTLGSNIFLLVALLGSASAAFFCDTAVLGFQSHLPRDTSNLGNGPVRYYQRAHGNGRTEVMEALIEPKHLNKGSAPTKGARDYAHRMGKANDDAGHILAARLGGSGSDLRNIFPQSKNINRGVWAQAEADVANAVQKYKKIHYVVNLIYKDQKATRPYQINYKVTKPDGGVLFCNDVVNPN
;
A
#
# COMPACT_ATOMS: atom_id res chain seq x y z
N MET A 1 -26.52 4.39 -39.16
CA MET A 1 -27.73 5.25 -39.16
C MET A 1 -28.78 4.54 -38.32
N PHE A 2 -28.97 4.99 -37.09
CA PHE A 2 -30.13 4.66 -36.27
C PHE A 2 -30.44 5.93 -35.48
N ILE A 3 -31.62 6.47 -35.75
CA ILE A 3 -32.15 7.67 -35.13
C ILE A 3 -32.93 7.19 -33.91
N MET A 4 -32.63 7.72 -32.73
CA MET A 4 -33.60 7.78 -31.63
C MET A 4 -33.61 9.20 -31.08
N SER A 5 -34.66 9.91 -31.45
CA SER A 5 -35.19 11.08 -30.77
C SER A 5 -35.88 10.63 -29.49
N VAL A 6 -35.65 11.30 -28.36
CA VAL A 6 -36.69 11.69 -27.38
C VAL A 6 -36.23 12.93 -26.59
N THR A 7 -36.92 14.02 -26.87
CA THR A 7 -37.51 15.06 -26.01
C THR A 7 -36.98 15.28 -24.59
N THR A 8 -36.51 16.51 -24.36
CA THR A 8 -36.21 17.15 -23.08
C THR A 8 -37.46 17.38 -22.22
N LEU A 9 -37.36 17.13 -20.92
CA LEU A 9 -38.11 17.85 -19.87
C LEU A 9 -37.40 17.70 -18.52
N GLY A 10 -36.87 18.81 -18.02
CA GLY A 10 -36.67 19.06 -16.60
C GLY A 10 -35.43 18.46 -15.92
N SER A 11 -34.63 19.35 -15.34
CA SER A 11 -33.64 19.12 -14.29
C SER A 11 -32.24 18.69 -14.74
N ASN A 12 -31.31 19.64 -14.56
CA ASN A 12 -29.87 19.55 -14.75
C ASN A 12 -29.28 18.23 -14.21
N ILE A 13 -29.01 17.29 -15.11
CA ILE A 13 -28.15 16.13 -14.86
C ILE A 13 -26.90 16.30 -15.72
N PHE A 14 -25.76 16.40 -15.06
CA PHE A 14 -24.44 16.42 -15.69
C PHE A 14 -24.26 15.15 -16.54
N LEU A 15 -24.13 15.34 -17.84
CA LEU A 15 -23.82 14.32 -18.83
C LEU A 15 -22.33 13.95 -18.71
N LEU A 16 -22.01 12.79 -18.13
CA LEU A 16 -20.66 12.21 -18.27
C LEU A 16 -20.69 11.17 -19.40
N VAL A 17 -20.06 11.51 -20.51
CA VAL A 17 -19.86 10.66 -21.68
C VAL A 17 -18.91 9.51 -21.30
N ALA A 18 -19.41 8.28 -21.29
CA ALA A 18 -18.56 7.09 -21.22
C ALA A 18 -18.00 6.78 -22.61
N LEU A 19 -16.73 7.14 -22.85
CA LEU A 19 -15.97 6.57 -23.97
C LEU A 19 -15.67 5.10 -23.64
N LEU A 20 -16.18 4.20 -24.47
CA LEU A 20 -15.83 2.78 -24.48
C LEU A 20 -14.38 2.61 -24.96
N GLY A 21 -13.45 2.60 -24.01
CA GLY A 21 -12.10 2.08 -24.18
C GLY A 21 -12.03 0.66 -23.65
N SER A 22 -11.46 -0.24 -24.44
CA SER A 22 -11.20 -1.65 -24.14
C SER A 22 -10.88 -1.92 -22.66
N ALA A 23 -11.75 -2.65 -21.99
CA ALA A 23 -11.57 -3.12 -20.63
C ALA A 23 -10.46 -4.18 -20.58
N SER A 24 -9.20 -3.75 -20.45
CA SER A 24 -8.30 -4.49 -19.56
C SER A 24 -8.88 -4.31 -18.17
N ALA A 25 -9.18 -5.42 -17.49
CA ALA A 25 -9.70 -5.42 -16.13
C ALA A 25 -8.69 -4.79 -15.17
N ALA A 26 -8.66 -3.45 -15.13
CA ALA A 26 -8.09 -2.71 -14.04
C ALA A 26 -9.08 -2.88 -12.88
N PHE A 27 -8.74 -3.75 -11.93
CA PHE A 27 -9.35 -3.68 -10.62
C PHE A 27 -9.07 -2.26 -10.10
N PHE A 28 -10.10 -1.41 -10.10
CA PHE A 28 -9.99 -0.10 -9.47
C PHE A 28 -9.76 -0.37 -7.98
N CYS A 29 -8.54 -0.07 -7.54
CA CYS A 29 -8.19 0.10 -6.15
C CYS A 29 -9.22 1.08 -5.53
N ASP A 30 -10.21 0.54 -4.81
CA ASP A 30 -11.26 1.36 -4.21
C ASP A 30 -10.64 2.27 -3.16
N THR A 31 -10.49 3.53 -3.55
CA THR A 31 -9.91 4.57 -2.69
C THR A 31 -10.66 4.75 -1.37
N ALA A 32 -11.93 4.30 -1.28
CA ALA A 32 -12.76 4.36 -0.09
C ALA A 32 -12.36 3.33 0.98
N VAL A 33 -11.70 2.23 0.60
CA VAL A 33 -11.34 1.13 1.54
C VAL A 33 -9.87 1.19 1.95
N LEU A 34 -9.05 2.02 1.30
CA LEU A 34 -7.63 2.16 1.62
C LEU A 34 -7.36 3.21 2.71
N GLY A 35 -6.53 2.78 3.66
CA GLY A 35 -6.08 3.55 4.80
C GLY A 35 -6.73 3.09 6.09
N PHE A 36 -6.98 4.09 6.94
CA PHE A 36 -7.30 3.94 8.34
C PHE A 36 -8.50 3.01 8.60
N GLN A 37 -8.27 1.97 9.40
CA GLN A 37 -9.30 1.07 9.91
C GLN A 37 -9.84 1.60 11.24
N SER A 38 -11.10 2.03 11.28
CA SER A 38 -11.70 2.66 12.48
C SER A 38 -11.70 1.78 13.74
N HIS A 39 -11.68 0.46 13.55
CA HIS A 39 -11.71 -0.52 14.62
C HIS A 39 -10.33 -0.88 15.20
N LEU A 40 -9.23 -0.35 14.63
CA LEU A 40 -7.87 -0.57 15.12
C LEU A 40 -7.23 0.74 15.59
N PRO A 41 -6.50 0.75 16.71
CA PRO A 41 -5.79 1.94 17.16
C PRO A 41 -4.62 2.28 16.22
N ARG A 42 -4.26 3.57 16.15
CA ARG A 42 -3.01 4.02 15.53
C ARG A 42 -1.85 3.79 16.49
N ASP A 43 -0.88 2.99 16.08
CA ASP A 43 0.40 2.83 16.78
C ASP A 43 1.40 3.85 16.23
N THR A 44 1.71 4.86 17.04
CA THR A 44 2.72 5.90 16.75
C THR A 44 3.98 5.75 17.61
N SER A 45 4.11 4.64 18.33
CA SER A 45 5.22 4.46 19.27
C SER A 45 6.53 4.21 18.53
N ASN A 46 7.65 4.74 19.03
CA ASN A 46 9.00 4.45 18.55
C ASN A 46 9.23 4.62 17.04
N LEU A 47 8.50 5.52 16.37
CA LEU A 47 8.65 5.75 14.91
C LEU A 47 9.92 6.51 14.54
N GLY A 48 10.60 7.12 15.52
CA GLY A 48 11.83 7.89 15.34
C GLY A 48 11.64 9.05 14.35
N ASN A 49 12.73 9.45 13.68
CA ASN A 49 12.71 10.48 12.63
C ASN A 49 12.38 9.89 11.24
N GLY A 50 11.74 8.73 11.21
CA GLY A 50 11.35 8.05 9.97
C GLY A 50 10.16 8.70 9.28
N PRO A 51 9.87 8.29 8.03
CA PRO A 51 8.73 8.81 7.26
C PRO A 51 7.37 8.31 7.78
N VAL A 52 7.33 7.18 8.49
CA VAL A 52 6.09 6.54 8.96
C VAL A 52 5.38 7.43 9.97
N ARG A 53 4.06 7.54 9.84
CA ARG A 53 3.18 8.32 10.72
C ARG A 53 2.44 7.44 11.71
N TYR A 54 1.97 6.27 11.27
CA TYR A 54 1.42 5.25 12.14
C TYR A 54 1.38 3.89 11.46
N TYR A 55 1.27 2.86 12.29
CA TYR A 55 0.79 1.54 11.89
C TYR A 55 -0.59 1.29 12.52
N GLN A 56 -1.35 0.36 11.96
CA GLN A 56 -2.47 -0.28 12.66
C GLN A 56 -2.24 -1.78 12.68
N ARG A 57 -2.44 -2.39 13.84
CA ARG A 57 -2.11 -3.80 14.08
C ARG A 57 -3.30 -4.54 14.63
N ALA A 58 -3.47 -5.78 14.21
CA ALA A 58 -4.52 -6.64 14.73
C ALA A 58 -4.27 -6.94 16.22
N HIS A 59 -5.34 -6.91 17.02
CA HIS A 59 -5.26 -7.14 18.47
C HIS A 59 -4.74 -8.52 18.88
N GLY A 60 -5.00 -9.56 18.07
CA GLY A 60 -4.66 -10.95 18.42
C GLY A 60 -3.22 -11.35 18.10
N ASN A 61 -2.89 -11.45 16.82
CA ASN A 61 -1.60 -11.95 16.34
C ASN A 61 -0.55 -10.84 16.10
N GLY A 62 -0.92 -9.57 16.32
CA GLY A 62 -0.02 -8.44 16.18
C GLY A 62 0.47 -8.17 14.76
N ARG A 63 -0.15 -8.78 13.73
CA ARG A 63 0.15 -8.48 12.31
C ARG A 63 -0.20 -7.03 12.01
N THR A 64 0.58 -6.38 11.14
CA THR A 64 0.25 -5.05 10.64
C THR A 64 -0.84 -5.16 9.57
N GLU A 65 -1.85 -4.30 9.65
CA GLU A 65 -2.92 -4.19 8.66
C GLU A 65 -2.80 -2.93 7.83
N VAL A 66 -2.35 -1.82 8.44
CA VAL A 66 -2.17 -0.54 7.75
C VAL A 66 -0.84 0.08 8.13
N MET A 67 -0.19 0.72 7.15
CA MET A 67 0.90 1.65 7.35
C MET A 67 0.60 2.94 6.59
N GLU A 68 0.79 4.06 7.27
CA GLU A 68 0.77 5.38 6.63
C GLU A 68 2.13 6.06 6.81
N ALA A 69 2.67 6.59 5.71
CA ALA A 69 3.92 7.31 5.68
C ALA A 69 3.81 8.63 4.91
N LEU A 70 4.63 9.58 5.35
CA LEU A 70 4.86 10.85 4.66
C LEU A 70 6.34 10.93 4.33
N ILE A 71 6.66 10.68 3.06
CA ILE A 71 8.01 10.48 2.56
C ILE A 71 8.51 11.77 1.93
N GLU A 72 9.75 12.12 2.21
CA GLU A 72 10.44 13.33 1.75
C GLU A 72 11.85 12.92 1.30
N PRO A 73 12.55 13.72 0.47
CA PRO A 73 13.90 13.40 0.00
C PRO A 73 14.89 13.02 1.10
N LYS A 74 14.78 13.63 2.29
CA LYS A 74 15.64 13.34 3.45
C LYS A 74 15.51 11.91 3.98
N HIS A 75 14.39 11.23 3.71
CA HIS A 75 14.15 9.86 4.16
C HIS A 75 14.70 8.82 3.18
N LEU A 76 14.98 9.22 1.93
CA LEU A 76 15.44 8.29 0.90
C LEU A 76 16.79 7.67 1.28
N ASN A 77 16.90 6.35 1.10
CA ASN A 77 18.09 5.55 1.40
C ASN A 77 18.58 5.65 2.86
N LYS A 78 17.68 5.96 3.81
CA LYS A 78 17.96 5.97 5.26
C LYS A 78 17.40 4.77 6.02
N GLY A 79 16.71 3.87 5.32
CA GLY A 79 16.21 2.64 5.89
C GLY A 79 17.30 1.57 6.02
N SER A 80 16.90 0.39 6.51
CA SER A 80 17.81 -0.72 6.76
C SER A 80 17.25 -2.04 6.22
N ALA A 81 18.13 -2.97 5.88
CA ALA A 81 17.72 -4.31 5.47
C ALA A 81 17.08 -5.08 6.64
N PRO A 82 16.21 -6.07 6.38
CA PRO A 82 15.63 -6.88 7.44
C PRO A 82 16.72 -7.53 8.30
N THR A 83 16.57 -7.46 9.62
CA THR A 83 17.46 -8.16 10.55
C THR A 83 17.19 -9.67 10.56
N LYS A 84 18.04 -10.46 11.24
CA LYS A 84 17.75 -11.88 11.46
C LYS A 84 16.43 -12.06 12.21
N GLY A 85 16.19 -11.28 13.27
CA GLY A 85 14.93 -11.32 14.03
C GLY A 85 13.70 -11.00 13.18
N ALA A 86 13.82 -10.06 12.24
CA ALA A 86 12.76 -9.76 11.28
C ALA A 86 12.48 -10.91 10.29
N ARG A 87 13.54 -11.58 9.79
CA ARG A 87 13.40 -12.79 8.97
C ARG A 87 12.73 -13.93 9.75
N ASP A 88 13.19 -14.17 10.98
CA ASP A 88 12.60 -15.18 11.84
C ASP A 88 11.12 -14.84 12.14
N TYR A 89 10.77 -13.57 12.32
CA TYR A 89 9.38 -13.11 12.47
C TYR A 89 8.54 -13.41 11.23
N ALA A 90 9.03 -13.06 10.03
CA ALA A 90 8.31 -13.33 8.79
C ALA A 90 8.06 -14.82 8.58
N HIS A 91 9.05 -15.69 8.83
CA HIS A 91 8.87 -17.14 8.70
C HIS A 91 7.87 -17.71 9.73
N ARG A 92 7.82 -17.17 10.96
CA ARG A 92 6.80 -17.59 11.96
C ARG A 92 5.39 -17.15 11.57
N MET A 93 5.27 -16.00 10.92
CA MET A 93 4.00 -15.42 10.52
C MET A 93 3.52 -15.93 9.15
N GLY A 94 4.38 -16.56 8.36
CA GLY A 94 4.05 -17.03 7.03
C GLY A 94 4.57 -18.43 6.77
N LYS A 95 5.16 -18.62 5.59
CA LYS A 95 5.72 -19.88 5.13
C LYS A 95 7.24 -19.91 5.29
N ALA A 96 7.80 -21.11 5.36
CA ALA A 96 9.25 -21.31 5.49
C ALA A 96 10.07 -20.69 4.35
N ASN A 97 9.45 -20.45 3.19
CA ASN A 97 10.08 -19.85 2.02
C ASN A 97 9.68 -18.39 1.75
N ASP A 98 8.86 -17.76 2.61
CA ASP A 98 8.55 -16.34 2.48
C ASP A 98 9.79 -15.49 2.84
N ASP A 99 9.95 -14.35 2.17
CA ASP A 99 10.91 -13.33 2.58
C ASP A 99 10.30 -12.44 3.68
N ALA A 100 11.18 -11.76 4.43
CA ALA A 100 10.79 -10.62 5.26
C ALA A 100 10.55 -9.40 4.37
N GLY A 101 9.33 -9.30 3.86
CA GLY A 101 8.89 -8.17 3.05
C GLY A 101 8.76 -6.91 3.89
N HIS A 102 9.33 -5.81 3.39
CA HIS A 102 9.13 -4.49 3.96
C HIS A 102 7.78 -3.92 3.53
N ILE A 103 6.99 -3.38 4.47
CA ILE A 103 5.80 -2.59 4.12
C ILE A 103 6.24 -1.25 3.53
N LEU A 104 7.15 -0.55 4.22
CA LEU A 104 7.91 0.56 3.69
C LEU A 104 9.35 0.10 3.46
N ALA A 105 9.82 0.15 2.20
CA ALA A 105 11.16 -0.29 1.87
C ALA A 105 12.29 0.55 2.45
N ALA A 106 13.46 -0.09 2.57
CA ALA A 106 14.68 0.54 3.03
C ALA A 106 15.07 1.79 2.21
N ARG A 107 14.91 1.73 0.87
CA ARG A 107 15.16 2.86 -0.02
C ARG A 107 14.24 4.06 0.23
N LEU A 108 13.07 3.84 0.85
CA LEU A 108 12.10 4.87 1.20
C LEU A 108 12.24 5.32 2.67
N GLY A 109 13.20 4.78 3.42
CA GLY A 109 13.42 5.11 4.84
C GLY A 109 12.80 4.12 5.83
N GLY A 110 12.33 2.96 5.37
CA GLY A 110 11.77 1.94 6.25
C GLY A 110 12.82 1.17 7.03
N SER A 111 12.53 0.88 8.31
CA SER A 111 13.40 0.10 9.18
C SER A 111 13.20 -1.40 8.98
N GLY A 112 14.30 -2.14 8.88
CA GLY A 112 14.30 -3.60 8.86
C GLY A 112 14.41 -4.27 10.23
N SER A 113 14.50 -3.50 11.31
CA SER A 113 14.43 -4.00 12.69
C SER A 113 13.06 -3.82 13.33
N ASP A 114 12.23 -2.91 12.81
CA ASP A 114 10.86 -2.70 13.29
C ASP A 114 9.94 -3.79 12.72
N LEU A 115 9.53 -4.74 13.56
CA LEU A 115 8.69 -5.86 13.14
C LEU A 115 7.32 -5.42 12.62
N ARG A 116 6.85 -4.22 12.96
CA ARG A 116 5.60 -3.66 12.42
C ARG A 116 5.72 -3.31 10.94
N ASN A 117 6.95 -3.08 10.47
CA ASN A 117 7.26 -2.80 9.08
C ASN A 117 7.53 -4.08 8.26
N ILE A 118 7.32 -5.27 8.85
CA ILE A 118 7.66 -6.55 8.23
C ILE A 118 6.42 -7.42 8.08
N PHE A 119 6.28 -8.07 6.93
CA PHE A 119 5.25 -9.07 6.69
C PHE A 119 5.81 -10.25 5.86
N PRO A 120 5.19 -11.44 5.93
CA PRO A 120 5.61 -12.57 5.10
C PRO A 120 5.21 -12.34 3.64
N GLN A 121 6.19 -12.35 2.75
CA GLN A 121 6.01 -12.03 1.34
C GLN A 121 6.60 -13.11 0.43
N SER A 122 5.88 -13.46 -0.64
CA SER A 122 6.42 -14.34 -1.68
C SER A 122 7.65 -13.71 -2.34
N LYS A 123 8.73 -14.49 -2.48
CA LYS A 123 10.01 -14.07 -3.08
C LYS A 123 9.86 -13.48 -4.48
N ASN A 124 8.95 -14.02 -5.27
CA ASN A 124 8.70 -13.60 -6.65
C ASN A 124 8.13 -12.18 -6.72
N ILE A 125 7.30 -11.82 -5.74
CA ILE A 125 6.70 -10.48 -5.65
C ILE A 125 7.71 -9.48 -5.06
N ASN A 126 8.40 -9.90 -4.00
CA ASN A 126 9.42 -9.08 -3.32
C ASN A 126 10.50 -8.56 -4.28
N ARG A 127 10.92 -9.39 -5.24
CA ARG A 127 11.97 -9.05 -6.22
C ARG A 127 11.46 -8.52 -7.56
N GLY A 128 10.15 -8.53 -7.77
CA GLY A 128 9.51 -8.15 -9.03
C GLY A 128 8.69 -6.88 -8.89
N VAL A 129 7.37 -7.03 -8.99
CA VAL A 129 6.39 -5.92 -9.02
C VAL A 129 6.52 -4.99 -7.81
N TRP A 130 6.83 -5.54 -6.62
CA TRP A 130 6.95 -4.73 -5.41
C TRP A 130 8.19 -3.81 -5.45
N ALA A 131 9.33 -4.31 -5.92
CA ALA A 131 10.53 -3.49 -6.10
C ALA A 131 10.34 -2.37 -7.13
N GLN A 132 9.55 -2.61 -8.18
CA GLN A 132 9.20 -1.58 -9.16
C GLN A 132 8.27 -0.51 -8.57
N ALA A 133 7.24 -0.92 -7.82
CA ALA A 133 6.36 0.02 -7.13
C ALA A 133 7.15 0.96 -6.19
N GLU A 134 8.12 0.43 -5.46
CA GLU A 134 9.00 1.23 -4.61
C GLU A 134 9.90 2.18 -5.40
N ALA A 135 10.28 1.81 -6.63
CA ALA A 135 11.01 2.68 -7.54
C ALA A 135 10.18 3.88 -7.97
N ASP A 136 8.93 3.64 -8.32
CA ASP A 136 8.00 4.68 -8.74
C ASP A 136 7.70 5.65 -7.60
N VAL A 137 7.54 5.14 -6.37
CA VAL A 137 7.38 5.98 -5.17
C VAL A 137 8.61 6.85 -4.93
N ALA A 138 9.83 6.30 -5.05
CA ALA A 138 11.05 7.10 -4.86
C ALA A 138 11.18 8.22 -5.91
N ASN A 139 10.86 7.91 -7.17
CA ASN A 139 10.83 8.90 -8.26
C ASN A 139 9.79 10.00 -7.96
N ALA A 140 8.62 9.61 -7.47
CA ALA A 140 7.58 10.56 -7.05
C ALA A 140 8.06 11.46 -5.89
N VAL A 141 8.79 10.92 -4.91
CA VAL A 141 9.38 11.71 -3.81
C VAL A 141 10.38 12.73 -4.34
N GLN A 142 11.23 12.35 -5.29
CA GLN A 142 12.20 13.26 -5.90
C GLN A 142 11.52 14.40 -6.67
N LYS A 143 10.44 14.09 -7.39
CA LYS A 143 9.68 15.04 -8.22
C LYS A 143 8.81 15.99 -7.38
N TYR A 144 7.99 15.44 -6.49
CA TYR A 144 6.97 16.20 -5.74
C TYR A 144 7.43 16.64 -4.35
N LYS A 145 8.64 16.27 -3.93
CA LYS A 145 9.32 16.61 -2.65
C LYS A 145 8.65 16.07 -1.38
N LYS A 146 7.38 15.69 -1.47
CA LYS A 146 6.62 15.12 -0.37
C LYS A 146 5.55 14.21 -0.95
N ILE A 147 5.46 12.99 -0.44
CA ILE A 147 4.52 11.99 -0.91
C ILE A 147 3.82 11.36 0.28
N HIS A 148 2.50 11.29 0.20
CA HIS A 148 1.68 10.50 1.12
C HIS A 148 1.56 9.09 0.59
N TYR A 149 1.96 8.10 1.39
CA TYR A 149 1.98 6.70 1.00
C TYR A 149 1.23 5.87 2.03
N VAL A 150 0.22 5.15 1.57
CA VAL A 150 -0.63 4.30 2.40
C VAL A 150 -0.56 2.88 1.86
N VAL A 151 -0.36 1.92 2.76
CA VAL A 151 -0.37 0.49 2.44
C VAL A 151 -1.35 -0.22 3.37
N ASN A 152 -2.24 -1.02 2.79
CA ASN A 152 -3.12 -1.94 3.48
C ASN A 152 -2.71 -3.37 3.14
N LEU A 153 -2.46 -4.19 4.16
CA LEU A 153 -2.21 -5.62 4.01
C LEU A 153 -3.54 -6.37 4.20
N ILE A 154 -3.96 -7.09 3.17
CA ILE A 154 -5.26 -7.76 3.16
C ILE A 154 -5.09 -9.23 3.53
N TYR A 155 -5.82 -9.64 4.56
CA TYR A 155 -5.77 -10.99 5.13
C TYR A 155 -7.08 -11.73 4.85
N LYS A 156 -6.99 -13.06 4.73
CA LYS A 156 -8.14 -13.91 4.42
C LYS A 156 -9.20 -13.88 5.53
N ASP A 157 -8.75 -13.81 6.78
CA ASP A 157 -9.58 -13.79 7.98
C ASP A 157 -8.80 -13.21 9.16
N GLN A 158 -9.40 -13.18 10.36
CA GLN A 158 -8.80 -12.65 11.59
C GLN A 158 -7.62 -13.48 12.13
N LYS A 159 -7.52 -14.76 11.76
CA LYS A 159 -6.47 -15.67 12.24
C LYS A 159 -5.24 -15.67 11.33
N ALA A 160 -5.41 -15.40 10.04
CA ALA A 160 -4.35 -15.41 9.04
C ALA A 160 -3.17 -14.46 9.37
N THR A 161 -1.95 -14.95 9.41
CA THR A 161 -0.78 -14.11 9.73
C THR A 161 -0.02 -13.61 8.50
N ARG A 162 -0.34 -14.16 7.32
CA ARG A 162 0.21 -13.79 6.02
C ARG A 162 -0.86 -13.11 5.16
N PRO A 163 -0.61 -11.90 4.62
CA PRO A 163 -1.58 -11.26 3.74
C PRO A 163 -1.58 -11.97 2.38
N TYR A 164 -2.74 -12.07 1.75
CA TYR A 164 -2.86 -12.60 0.39
C TYR A 164 -2.75 -11.50 -0.67
N GLN A 165 -2.84 -10.22 -0.27
CA GLN A 165 -2.81 -9.07 -1.15
C GLN A 165 -2.29 -7.84 -0.42
N ILE A 166 -1.62 -6.96 -1.17
CA ILE A 166 -1.09 -5.69 -0.72
C ILE A 166 -1.77 -4.61 -1.56
N ASN A 167 -2.50 -3.72 -0.91
CA ASN A 167 -3.09 -2.57 -1.59
C ASN A 167 -2.33 -1.32 -1.18
N TYR A 168 -2.02 -0.45 -2.13
CA TYR A 168 -1.32 0.77 -1.81
C TYR A 168 -1.81 1.97 -2.61
N LYS A 169 -1.70 3.15 -1.99
CA LYS A 169 -2.08 4.43 -2.57
C LYS A 169 -0.99 5.46 -2.35
N VAL A 170 -0.66 6.20 -3.40
CA VAL A 170 0.36 7.24 -3.42
C VAL A 170 -0.27 8.54 -3.84
N THR A 171 -0.17 9.56 -3.00
CA THR A 171 -0.82 10.85 -3.21
C THR A 171 0.22 11.98 -3.15
N LYS A 172 0.07 12.95 -4.06
CA LYS A 172 0.83 14.21 -4.07
C LYS A 172 0.45 15.10 -2.86
N PRO A 173 1.25 16.15 -2.59
CA PRO A 173 0.92 17.13 -1.55
C PRO A 173 -0.41 17.87 -1.79
N ASP A 174 -0.81 18.03 -3.05
CA ASP A 174 -2.07 18.69 -3.45
C ASP A 174 -3.30 17.78 -3.35
N GLY A 175 -3.14 16.53 -2.89
CA GLY A 175 -4.21 15.54 -2.79
C GLY A 175 -4.46 14.74 -4.06
N GLY A 176 -3.76 15.01 -5.17
CA GLY A 176 -3.90 14.23 -6.39
C GLY A 176 -3.26 12.84 -6.27
N VAL A 177 -4.03 11.79 -6.58
CA VAL A 177 -3.55 10.40 -6.57
C VAL A 177 -2.63 10.15 -7.77
N LEU A 178 -1.44 9.59 -7.51
CA LEU A 178 -0.49 9.16 -8.54
C LEU A 178 -0.68 7.68 -8.89
N PHE A 179 -0.79 6.85 -7.86
CA PHE A 179 -0.88 5.40 -7.98
C PHE A 179 -1.90 4.86 -6.97
N CYS A 180 -2.70 3.89 -7.39
CA CYS A 180 -3.58 3.10 -6.52
C CYS A 180 -3.64 1.70 -7.11
N ASN A 181 -2.93 0.74 -6.51
CA ASN A 181 -2.79 -0.60 -7.07
C ASN A 181 -2.97 -1.67 -5.99
N ASP A 182 -3.37 -2.84 -6.45
CA ASP A 182 -3.42 -4.09 -5.71
C ASP A 182 -2.37 -5.07 -6.24
N VAL A 183 -1.61 -5.67 -5.33
CA VAL A 183 -0.56 -6.65 -5.63
C VAL A 183 -0.88 -7.93 -4.90
N VAL A 184 -1.15 -8.99 -5.66
CA VAL A 184 -1.38 -10.32 -5.08
C VAL A 184 -0.08 -10.83 -4.46
N ASN A 185 -0.18 -11.35 -3.24
CA ASN A 185 0.88 -12.08 -2.55
C ASN A 185 0.58 -13.59 -2.63
N PRO A 186 0.97 -14.25 -3.73
CA PRO A 186 0.58 -15.63 -4.00
C PRO A 186 1.13 -16.57 -2.93
N ASN A 187 0.45 -17.70 -2.79
CA ASN A 187 0.84 -18.78 -1.90
C ASN A 187 2.17 -19.43 -2.34
#